data_AF-A0A068SC97-F1
#
_entry.id   AF-A0A068SC97-F1
#
_cell.length_a   1.000
_cell.length_b   1.000
_cell.length_c   1.000
_cell.angle_alpha   90.00
_cell.angle_beta   90.00
_cell.angle_gamma   90.00
#
_symmetry.space_group_name_H-M   'P 1'
#
loop_
_entity.id
_entity.type
_entity.pdbx_description
1 polymer ?
#
loop_
_entity_poly.entity_id
_entity_poly.type
_entity_poly.pdbx_seq_one_letter_code
_entity_poly.pdbx_strand_id
1 'polypeptide(L)'
;MLCRPRPPEIPRPICFLFPSSFWTHYWRLPLPHKAFTPWWRLLHDTVGTRRKLHKWKLPDVDSPLCQICKAGSEDLFHMFVDCPRKRPFWIDAVQRFHLSNILPNQSAIWLALTRLQSSNGTCYRI
;
A
#
# COMPACT_ATOMS: atom_id res chain seq x y z
N MET A 1 18.75 -13.92 -2.98
CA MET A 1 17.33 -13.60 -3.22
C MET A 1 16.61 -13.78 -1.89
N LEU A 2 16.05 -12.72 -1.30
CA LEU A 2 15.33 -12.86 -0.04
C LEU A 2 14.03 -13.65 -0.28
N CYS A 3 13.85 -14.78 0.42
CA CYS A 3 12.57 -15.49 0.48
C CYS A 3 11.52 -14.54 1.06
N ARG A 4 10.76 -13.86 0.20
CA ARG A 4 9.76 -12.89 0.61
C ARG A 4 8.38 -13.55 0.59
N PRO A 5 7.57 -13.43 1.66
CA PRO A 5 6.17 -13.84 1.61
C PRO A 5 5.45 -13.08 0.49
N ARG A 6 4.71 -13.82 -0.34
CA ARG A 6 3.89 -13.21 -1.40
C ARG A 6 2.93 -12.21 -0.75
N PRO A 7 2.86 -10.96 -1.21
CA PRO A 7 1.88 -10.02 -0.67
C PRO A 7 0.46 -10.60 -0.86
N PRO A 8 -0.46 -10.38 0.09
CA PRO A 8 -1.83 -10.85 -0.06
C PRO A 8 -2.42 -10.32 -1.36
N GLU A 9 -2.94 -11.23 -2.19
CA GLU A 9 -3.46 -10.91 -3.51
C GLU A 9 -4.70 -10.02 -3.37
N ILE A 10 -4.70 -8.86 -4.03
CA ILE A 10 -5.87 -7.99 -4.13
C ILE A 10 -6.63 -8.40 -5.39
N PRO A 11 -7.93 -8.73 -5.31
CA PRO A 11 -8.73 -9.05 -6.49
C PRO A 11 -8.73 -7.87 -7.46
N ARG A 12 -8.65 -8.17 -8.76
CA ARG A 12 -8.71 -7.18 -9.84
C ARG A 12 -9.99 -7.40 -10.65
N PRO A 13 -10.65 -6.34 -11.16
CA PRO A 13 -10.28 -4.91 -11.07
C PRO A 13 -10.57 -4.28 -9.70
N ILE A 14 -9.62 -3.53 -9.15
CA ILE A 14 -9.77 -2.95 -7.81
C ILE A 14 -10.85 -1.86 -7.75
N CYS A 15 -11.19 -1.24 -8.88
CA CYS A 15 -12.30 -0.28 -8.94
C CYS A 15 -13.65 -0.89 -8.54
N PHE A 16 -13.82 -2.20 -8.65
CA PHE A 16 -15.03 -2.89 -8.20
C PHE A 16 -15.01 -3.26 -6.71
N LEU A 17 -13.88 -3.11 -6.02
CA LEU A 17 -13.80 -3.42 -4.58
C LEU A 17 -14.41 -2.34 -3.69
N PHE A 18 -14.58 -1.12 -4.22
CA PHE A 18 -14.99 0.04 -3.42
C PHE A 18 -16.28 0.67 -3.97
N PRO A 19 -17.40 0.65 -3.22
CA PRO A 19 -18.63 1.31 -3.63
C PRO A 19 -18.50 2.84 -3.62
N SER A 20 -19.43 3.55 -4.26
CA SER A 20 -19.44 5.02 -4.27
C SER A 20 -19.49 5.65 -2.86
N SER A 21 -20.16 4.99 -1.91
CA SER A 21 -20.21 5.38 -0.50
C SER A 21 -18.83 5.39 0.17
N PHE A 22 -17.96 4.44 -0.19
CA PHE A 22 -16.57 4.39 0.29
C PHE A 22 -15.82 5.65 -0.13
N TRP A 23 -15.88 6.03 -1.41
CA TRP A 23 -15.18 7.20 -1.92
C TRP A 23 -15.71 8.50 -1.31
N THR A 24 -17.02 8.58 -1.06
CA THR A 24 -17.61 9.74 -0.36
C THR A 24 -17.04 9.88 1.06
N HIS A 25 -16.88 8.77 1.79
CA HIS A 25 -16.25 8.76 3.10
C HIS A 25 -14.76 9.08 3.03
N TYR A 26 -14.05 8.47 2.08
CA TYR A 26 -12.62 8.66 1.84
C TYR A 26 -12.28 10.14 1.70
N TRP A 27 -12.95 10.88 0.82
CA TRP A 27 -12.69 12.31 0.60
C TRP A 27 -13.09 13.22 1.79
N ARG A 28 -13.83 12.70 2.76
CA ARG A 28 -14.24 13.42 3.98
C ARG A 28 -13.30 13.16 5.17
N LEU A 29 -12.31 12.29 5.03
CA LEU A 29 -11.37 12.00 6.11
C LEU A 29 -10.62 13.28 6.52
N PRO A 30 -10.31 13.47 7.81
CA PRO A 30 -9.56 14.64 8.30
C PRO A 30 -8.06 14.45 8.03
N LEU A 31 -7.67 14.28 6.76
CA LEU A 31 -6.30 14.08 6.33
C LEU A 31 -5.81 15.25 5.48
N PRO A 32 -4.49 15.55 5.50
CA PRO A 32 -3.92 16.53 4.60
C PRO A 32 -4.17 16.16 3.13
N HIS A 33 -4.44 17.16 2.28
CA HIS A 33 -4.70 16.93 0.84
C HIS A 33 -3.60 16.08 0.15
N LYS A 34 -2.35 16.27 0.56
CA LYS A 34 -1.18 15.54 0.03
C LYS A 34 -1.18 14.04 0.36
N ALA A 35 -1.95 13.60 1.37
CA ALA A 35 -2.05 12.19 1.76
C ALA A 35 -3.05 11.41 0.89
N PHE A 36 -4.05 12.07 0.32
CA PHE A 36 -5.07 11.40 -0.49
C PHE A 36 -4.52 10.85 -1.80
N THR A 37 -3.88 11.67 -2.62
CA THR A 37 -3.39 11.22 -3.94
C THR A 37 -2.57 9.93 -3.91
N PRO A 38 -1.52 9.77 -3.07
CA PRO A 38 -0.76 8.52 -3.03
C PRO A 38 -1.60 7.34 -2.54
N TRP A 39 -2.52 7.56 -1.61
CA TRP A 39 -3.39 6.50 -1.09
C TRP A 39 -4.48 6.09 -2.09
N TRP A 40 -5.08 7.05 -2.79
CA TRP A 40 -6.01 6.79 -3.90
C TRP A 40 -5.31 5.98 -5.01
N ARG A 41 -4.08 6.36 -5.38
CA ARG A 41 -3.30 5.60 -6.37
C ARG A 41 -2.96 4.20 -5.88
N LEU A 42 -2.69 4.03 -4.59
CA LEU A 42 -2.47 2.71 -3.97
C LEU A 42 -3.74 1.86 -4.11
N LEU A 43 -4.89 2.38 -3.69
CA LEU A 43 -6.16 1.69 -3.76
C LEU A 43 -6.53 1.34 -5.20
N HIS A 44 -6.28 2.20 -6.18
CA HIS A 44 -6.56 1.88 -7.59
C HIS A 44 -5.46 1.05 -8.30
N ASP A 45 -4.38 0.67 -7.60
CA ASP A 45 -3.18 0.06 -8.20
C ASP A 45 -2.65 0.85 -9.42
N THR A 46 -2.66 2.18 -9.35
CA THR A 46 -2.13 3.08 -10.38
C THR A 46 -0.76 3.67 -10.03
N VAL A 47 -0.16 3.26 -8.91
CA VAL A 47 1.23 3.62 -8.57
C VAL A 47 2.20 2.94 -9.53
N GLY A 48 3.11 3.73 -10.12
CA GLY A 48 4.21 3.26 -10.98
C GLY A 48 5.35 2.63 -10.17
N THR A 49 5.16 1.40 -9.70
CA THR A 49 6.25 0.65 -9.02
C THR A 49 7.30 0.21 -10.03
N ARG A 50 8.56 0.02 -9.61
CA ARG A 50 9.62 -0.44 -10.55
C ARG A 50 9.25 -1.74 -11.27
N ARG A 51 8.55 -2.67 -10.61
CA ARG A 51 8.04 -3.89 -11.26
C ARG A 51 7.10 -3.58 -12.43
N LYS A 52 6.16 -2.64 -12.28
CA LYS A 52 5.24 -2.26 -13.36
C LYS A 52 5.95 -1.53 -14.48
N LEU A 53 6.77 -0.53 -14.12
CA LEU A 53 7.46 0.29 -15.11
C LEU A 53 8.41 -0.56 -15.96
N HIS A 54 9.12 -1.51 -15.34
CA HIS A 54 9.97 -2.48 -16.04
C HIS A 54 9.13 -3.41 -16.93
N LYS A 55 8.00 -3.93 -16.42
CA LYS A 55 7.08 -4.78 -17.21
C LYS A 55 6.56 -4.06 -18.45
N TRP A 56 6.28 -2.77 -18.34
CA TRP A 56 5.83 -1.91 -19.44
C TRP A 56 6.97 -1.39 -20.32
N LYS A 57 8.23 -1.76 -20.04
CA LYS A 57 9.41 -1.36 -20.82
C LYS A 57 9.52 0.17 -20.97
N LEU A 58 9.26 0.91 -19.89
CA LEU A 58 9.51 2.35 -19.92
C LEU A 58 11.02 2.63 -20.14
N PRO A 59 11.37 3.70 -20.87
CA PRO A 59 12.74 4.18 -20.96
C PRO A 59 13.36 4.36 -19.55
N ASP A 60 14.65 4.08 -19.42
CA ASP A 60 15.43 4.24 -18.17
C ASP A 60 14.99 3.34 -17.00
N VAL A 61 14.26 2.26 -17.30
CA VAL A 61 13.82 1.25 -16.32
C VAL A 61 14.34 -0.13 -16.69
N ASP A 62 15.63 -0.35 -16.48
CA ASP A 62 16.31 -1.61 -16.88
C ASP A 62 16.10 -2.78 -15.90
N SER A 63 15.47 -2.52 -14.76
CA SER A 63 15.31 -3.53 -13.71
C SER A 63 14.09 -3.26 -12.83
N PRO A 64 13.36 -4.32 -12.41
CA PRO A 64 12.24 -4.21 -11.50
C PRO A 64 12.66 -3.97 -10.04
N LEU A 65 13.97 -3.93 -9.74
CA LEU A 65 14.50 -3.73 -8.39
C LEU A 65 14.11 -2.36 -7.81
N CYS A 66 13.78 -2.36 -6.53
CA CYS A 66 13.54 -1.15 -5.74
C CYS A 66 14.74 -0.22 -5.82
N GLN A 67 14.51 1.03 -6.19
CA GLN A 67 15.59 2.02 -6.30
C GLN A 67 16.15 2.45 -4.94
N ILE A 68 15.43 2.17 -3.86
CA ILE A 68 15.85 2.53 -2.51
C ILE A 68 16.72 1.43 -1.92
N CYS A 69 16.20 0.21 -1.73
CA CYS A 69 16.98 -0.85 -1.07
C CYS A 69 17.84 -1.67 -2.04
N LYS A 70 17.56 -1.64 -3.35
CA LYS A 70 18.24 -2.45 -4.39
C LYS A 70 18.24 -3.97 -4.16
N ALA A 71 17.53 -4.46 -3.14
CA ALA A 71 17.61 -5.84 -2.66
C ALA A 71 16.44 -6.74 -3.13
N GLY A 72 15.42 -6.19 -3.77
CA GLY A 72 14.27 -6.96 -4.27
C GLY A 72 13.42 -6.21 -5.27
N SER A 73 12.63 -6.95 -6.05
CA SER A 73 11.64 -6.40 -6.98
C SER A 73 10.62 -5.53 -6.23
N GLU A 74 10.31 -4.36 -6.77
CA GLU A 74 9.42 -3.39 -6.13
C GLU A 74 7.99 -3.49 -6.67
N ASP A 75 7.13 -4.07 -5.85
CA ASP A 75 5.69 -4.02 -6.01
C ASP A 75 5.03 -3.07 -5.02
N LEU A 76 3.70 -2.99 -5.01
CA LEU A 76 3.02 -2.05 -4.11
C LEU A 76 3.36 -2.33 -2.64
N PHE A 77 3.37 -3.60 -2.23
CA PHE A 77 3.71 -3.97 -0.86
C PHE A 77 5.15 -3.56 -0.51
N HIS A 78 6.12 -3.81 -1.40
CA HIS A 78 7.50 -3.30 -1.25
C HIS A 78 7.51 -1.76 -1.17
N MET A 79 6.81 -1.11 -2.10
CA MET A 79 6.84 0.33 -2.30
C MET A 79 6.30 1.06 -1.07
N PHE A 80 5.23 0.57 -0.47
CA PHE A 80 4.60 1.24 0.67
C PHE A 80 5.12 0.75 2.01
N VAL A 81 5.34 -0.56 2.20
CA VAL A 81 5.40 -1.15 3.55
C VAL A 81 6.64 -2.01 3.77
N ASP A 82 7.01 -2.87 2.81
CA ASP A 82 7.97 -3.96 3.05
C ASP A 82 9.42 -3.66 2.66
N CYS A 83 9.73 -2.49 2.09
CA CYS A 83 11.11 -2.12 1.79
C CYS A 83 11.94 -2.08 3.09
N PRO A 84 13.10 -2.77 3.20
CA PRO A 84 13.91 -2.76 4.41
C PRO A 84 14.32 -1.36 4.88
N ARG A 85 14.48 -0.40 3.96
CA ARG A 85 14.76 1.00 4.31
C ARG A 85 13.51 1.80 4.75
N LYS A 86 12.30 1.34 4.43
CA LYS A 86 11.03 2.00 4.80
C LYS A 86 10.39 1.38 6.05
N ARG A 87 10.66 0.10 6.33
CA ARG A 87 10.13 -0.60 7.52
C ARG A 87 10.40 0.16 8.84
N PRO A 88 11.59 0.74 9.09
CA PRO A 88 11.83 1.49 10.33
C PRO A 88 10.86 2.66 10.52
N PHE A 89 10.57 3.42 9.45
CA PHE A 89 9.60 4.52 9.52
C PHE A 89 8.22 4.06 9.97
N TRP A 90 7.76 2.90 9.49
CA TRP A 90 6.49 2.33 9.93
C TRP A 90 6.53 1.86 11.38
N ILE A 91 7.62 1.22 11.80
CA ILE A 91 7.80 0.79 13.19
C ILE A 91 7.74 2.01 14.12
N ASP A 92 8.49 3.06 13.80
CA ASP A 92 8.54 4.29 14.57
C ASP A 92 7.17 4.97 14.62
N ALA A 93 6.46 5.05 13.49
CA ALA A 93 5.11 5.62 13.44
C ALA A 93 4.11 4.81 14.29
N VAL A 94 4.10 3.48 14.14
CA VAL A 94 3.22 2.58 14.90
C VAL A 94 3.48 2.71 16.40
N GLN A 95 4.75 2.76 16.81
CA GLN A 95 5.12 2.97 18.21
C GLN A 95 4.69 4.34 18.72
N ARG A 96 4.97 5.41 17.96
CA ARG A 96 4.64 6.80 18.33
C ARG A 96 3.14 7.01 18.54
N PHE A 97 2.29 6.33 17.77
CA PHE A 97 0.84 6.42 17.89
C PHE A 97 0.22 5.31 18.76
N HIS A 98 1.04 4.52 19.46
CA HIS A 98 0.59 3.40 20.30
C HIS A 98 -0.28 2.37 19.57
N LEU A 99 -0.01 2.14 18.28
CA LEU A 99 -0.77 1.25 17.40
C LEU A 99 -0.21 -0.18 17.35
N SER A 100 0.82 -0.51 18.14
CA SER A 100 1.53 -1.80 18.05
C SER A 100 0.62 -3.03 18.21
N ASN A 101 -0.44 -2.93 19.02
CA ASN A 101 -1.41 -4.02 19.20
C ASN A 101 -2.33 -4.20 17.98
N ILE A 102 -2.55 -3.13 17.21
CA ILE A 102 -3.45 -3.10 16.04
C ILE A 102 -2.67 -3.41 14.77
N LEU A 103 -1.44 -2.90 14.66
CA LEU A 103 -0.57 -2.97 13.48
C LEU A 103 0.78 -3.64 13.84
N PRO A 104 0.78 -4.91 14.27
CA PRO A 104 1.97 -5.56 14.82
C PRO A 104 3.08 -5.85 13.78
N ASN A 105 2.75 -5.82 12.48
CA ASN A 105 3.68 -6.16 11.42
C ASN A 105 3.31 -5.51 10.09
N GLN A 106 4.18 -5.67 9.10
CA GLN A 106 4.02 -5.11 7.76
C GLN A 106 2.75 -5.60 7.04
N SER A 107 2.33 -6.85 7.25
CA SER A 107 1.08 -7.36 6.68
C SER A 107 -0.14 -6.64 7.28
N ALA A 108 -0.15 -6.38 8.59
CA ALA A 108 -1.22 -5.64 9.25
C ALA A 108 -1.30 -4.18 8.78
N ILE A 109 -0.15 -3.51 8.65
CA ILE A 109 -0.07 -2.14 8.08
C ILE A 109 -0.62 -2.13 6.66
N TRP A 110 -0.21 -3.09 5.83
CA TRP A 110 -0.70 -3.23 4.47
C TRP A 110 -2.21 -3.44 4.39
N LEU A 111 -2.76 -4.29 5.26
CA LEU A 111 -4.21 -4.50 5.33
C LEU A 111 -4.94 -3.22 5.74
N ALA A 112 -4.43 -2.47 6.72
CA ALA A 112 -5.01 -1.20 7.13
C ALA A 112 -5.03 -0.18 5.98
N LEU A 113 -3.95 -0.09 5.21
CA LEU A 113 -3.86 0.80 4.04
C LEU A 113 -4.77 0.38 2.88
N THR A 114 -5.05 -0.92 2.71
CA THR A 114 -5.77 -1.43 1.54
C THR A 114 -7.24 -1.75 1.81
N ARG A 115 -7.65 -1.89 3.06
CA ARG A 115 -9.00 -2.29 3.46
C ARG A 115 -9.71 -1.27 4.32
N LEU A 116 -9.41 0.03 4.18
CA LEU A 116 -9.99 1.11 4.99
C LEU A 116 -11.46 0.81 5.35
N GLN A 117 -11.71 0.51 6.63
CA GLN A 117 -13.04 0.19 7.11
C GLN A 117 -13.72 1.50 7.53
N SER A 118 -14.88 1.79 6.97
CA SER A 118 -15.69 2.93 7.43
C SER A 118 -16.30 2.59 8.80
N SER A 119 -16.40 3.59 9.66
CA SER A 119 -16.92 3.49 11.04
C SER A 119 -18.36 2.97 11.15
N ASN A 120 -19.09 2.84 10.03
CA ASN A 120 -20.47 2.34 10.02
C ASN A 120 -20.59 0.81 10.17
N GLY A 121 -19.52 0.08 10.52
CA GLY A 121 -19.58 -1.36 10.77
C GLY A 121 -19.87 -2.22 9.53
N THR A 122 -20.15 -1.61 8.38
CA THR A 122 -20.12 -2.30 7.08
C THR A 122 -18.68 -2.63 6.74
N CYS A 123 -18.26 -3.81 7.20
CA CYS A 123 -17.16 -4.54 6.61
C CYS A 123 -17.56 -4.84 5.16
N TYR A 124 -17.05 -4.06 4.21
CA TYR A 124 -17.05 -4.49 2.82
C TYR A 124 -16.09 -5.67 2.73
N ARG A 125 -16.63 -6.86 3.03
CA ARG A 125 -15.94 -8.12 2.79
C ARG A 125 -15.84 -8.27 1.27
N ILE A 126 -14.60 -8.49 0.84
CA ILE A 126 -14.26 -9.05 -0.47
C ILE A 126 -14.91 -10.43 -0.57
#